data_AF-A0A3D0D7J1-F1
#
_entry.id   AF-A0A3D0D7J1-F1
#
_cell.length_a   1.000
_cell.length_b   1.000
_cell.length_c   1.000
_cell.angle_alpha   90.00
_cell.angle_beta   90.00
_cell.angle_gamma   90.00
#
_symmetry.space_group_name_H-M   'P 1'
#
loop_
_entity.id
_entity.type
_entity.pdbx_description
1 polymer ?
#
loop_
_entity_poly.entity_id
_entity_poly.type
_entity_poly.pdbx_seq_one_letter_code
_entity_poly.pdbx_strand_id
1 'polypeptide(L)'
;MTGQCTFYNRGTSLFHSEFGVEGITNLSALNTSIAKASQWPVSRDNPVLFHRGLWWIKESRLEEAFGEIRGIETVVAASQLLQAEGLRYAIESNRRRKYQNSGSIPWQFNEPYPNGHCTSAVDYYAEPKATYYAIARAYEPVRVMAQFPAQAWGGHLVCLSTYPRLDDQLRSLNHLGIVEPPAFSTDRPMACGSRSPWATAGSS
;
A
#
# COMPACT_ATOMS: atom_id res chain seq x y z
N MET A 1 -1.89 -4.27 -13.37
CA MET A 1 -1.22 -4.40 -12.03
C MET A 1 -0.04 -5.41 -11.94
N THR A 2 0.71 -5.68 -13.02
CA THR A 2 1.91 -6.59 -12.99
C THR A 2 3.25 -5.83 -12.99
N GLY A 3 3.27 -4.63 -13.58
CA GLY A 3 4.49 -3.85 -13.80
C GLY A 3 5.25 -3.53 -12.52
N GLN A 4 4.52 -3.14 -11.46
CA GLN A 4 5.14 -2.81 -10.17
C GLN A 4 5.84 -4.01 -9.52
N CYS A 5 5.17 -5.17 -9.45
CA CYS A 5 5.79 -6.38 -8.91
C CYS A 5 7.01 -6.79 -9.73
N THR A 6 6.88 -6.75 -11.06
CA THR A 6 7.98 -7.09 -11.98
C THR A 6 9.19 -6.19 -11.77
N PHE A 7 8.98 -4.87 -11.65
CA PHE A 7 10.03 -3.89 -11.40
C PHE A 7 10.76 -4.17 -10.08
N TYR A 8 10.02 -4.26 -8.97
CA TYR A 8 10.63 -4.44 -7.64
C TYR A 8 11.24 -5.82 -7.43
N ASN A 9 10.77 -6.86 -8.13
CA ASN A 9 11.39 -8.19 -8.12
C ASN A 9 12.74 -8.22 -8.84
N ARG A 10 12.97 -7.30 -9.78
CA ARG A 10 14.24 -7.16 -10.53
C ARG A 10 15.19 -6.12 -9.93
N GLY A 11 14.84 -5.54 -8.78
CA GLY A 11 15.64 -4.51 -8.13
C GLY A 11 17.04 -5.01 -7.75
N THR A 12 18.07 -4.24 -8.10
CA THR A 12 19.49 -4.55 -7.83
C THR A 12 20.16 -3.54 -6.91
N SER A 13 19.41 -2.59 -6.35
CA SER A 13 19.95 -1.56 -5.46
C SER A 13 20.66 -2.18 -4.25
N LEU A 14 21.86 -1.69 -3.98
CA LEU A 14 22.62 -2.02 -2.77
C LEU A 14 22.09 -1.25 -1.55
N PHE A 15 21.61 -0.05 -1.78
CA PHE A 15 20.87 0.77 -0.84
C PHE A 15 19.83 1.55 -1.64
N HIS A 16 18.55 1.44 -1.28
CA HIS A 16 17.46 2.04 -2.03
C HIS A 16 17.09 3.37 -1.38
N SER A 17 17.85 4.43 -1.69
CA SER A 17 17.75 5.73 -1.02
C SER A 17 16.49 6.53 -1.36
N GLU A 18 15.85 6.23 -2.49
CA GLU A 18 14.66 6.96 -2.92
C GLU A 18 13.76 6.08 -3.79
N PHE A 19 12.48 6.03 -3.45
CA PHE A 19 11.39 5.44 -4.23
C PHE A 19 10.06 5.87 -3.63
N GLY A 20 9.03 6.06 -4.46
CA GLY A 20 7.76 6.61 -3.99
C GLY A 20 6.58 5.99 -4.71
N VAL A 21 5.43 6.06 -4.06
CA VAL A 21 4.12 5.89 -4.67
C VAL A 21 3.28 7.07 -4.21
N GLU A 22 2.57 7.69 -5.14
CA GLU A 22 1.64 8.77 -4.87
C GLU A 22 0.39 8.28 -4.12
N GLY A 23 -0.18 9.18 -3.31
CA GLY A 23 -1.49 9.01 -2.68
C GLY A 23 -2.12 10.37 -2.42
N ILE A 24 -3.45 10.45 -2.49
CA ILE A 24 -4.13 11.68 -2.08
C ILE A 24 -3.98 11.87 -0.55
N THR A 25 -3.99 13.12 -0.10
CA THR A 25 -3.96 13.47 1.32
C THR A 25 -5.19 12.93 2.05
N ASN A 26 -5.17 12.90 3.39
CA ASN A 26 -6.34 12.46 4.15
C ASN A 26 -7.57 13.33 3.84
N LEU A 27 -8.76 12.74 3.89
CA LEU A 27 -10.00 13.45 3.61
C LEU A 27 -10.21 14.65 4.54
N SER A 28 -9.78 14.53 5.81
CA SER A 28 -9.71 15.62 6.78
C SER A 28 -8.87 16.79 6.25
N ALA A 29 -7.61 16.54 5.87
CA ALA A 29 -6.70 17.52 5.32
C ALA A 29 -7.21 18.16 4.01
N LEU A 30 -7.86 17.35 3.16
CA LEU A 30 -8.49 17.83 1.93
C LEU A 30 -9.64 18.80 2.23
N ASN A 31 -10.51 18.44 3.18
CA ASN A 31 -11.66 19.27 3.57
C ASN A 31 -11.26 20.56 4.29
N THR A 32 -10.15 20.54 5.03
CA THR A 32 -9.62 21.73 5.71
C THR A 32 -9.04 22.74 4.71
N SER A 33 -8.45 22.26 3.61
CA SER A 33 -7.61 23.10 2.77
C SER A 33 -8.15 23.34 1.35
N ILE A 34 -9.11 22.55 0.87
CA ILE A 34 -9.70 22.65 -0.46
C ILE A 34 -11.22 22.66 -0.34
N ALA A 35 -11.88 23.67 -0.92
CA ALA A 35 -13.33 23.79 -0.96
C ALA A 35 -13.96 22.54 -1.60
N LYS A 36 -15.08 22.04 -1.05
CA LYS A 36 -15.76 20.82 -1.51
C LYS A 36 -16.04 20.81 -3.02
N ALA A 37 -16.48 21.94 -3.58
CA ALA A 37 -16.75 22.09 -5.02
C ALA A 37 -15.49 21.96 -5.90
N SER A 38 -14.29 22.07 -5.33
CA SER A 38 -13.01 22.00 -6.03
C SER A 38 -12.25 20.69 -5.78
N GLN A 39 -12.82 19.76 -5.01
CA GLN A 39 -12.20 18.45 -4.74
C GLN A 39 -12.47 17.42 -5.86
N TRP A 40 -13.42 17.72 -6.75
CA TRP A 40 -13.84 16.83 -7.83
C TRP A 40 -13.93 17.58 -9.17
N PRO A 41 -13.59 16.95 -10.31
CA PRO A 41 -12.94 15.65 -10.43
C PRO A 41 -11.52 15.66 -9.89
N VAL A 42 -11.03 14.49 -9.45
CA VAL A 42 -9.62 14.31 -9.10
C VAL A 42 -8.82 14.18 -10.38
N SER A 43 -8.57 15.32 -11.01
CA SER A 43 -7.94 15.37 -12.33
C SER A 43 -6.88 16.43 -12.48
N ARG A 44 -5.95 16.21 -13.41
CA ARG A 44 -4.99 17.24 -13.84
C ARG A 44 -5.70 18.46 -14.44
N ASP A 45 -6.90 18.29 -14.99
CA ASP A 45 -7.69 19.41 -15.54
C ASP A 45 -8.41 20.22 -14.46
N ASN A 46 -8.45 19.74 -13.21
CA ASN A 46 -8.98 20.51 -12.09
C ASN A 46 -7.94 21.58 -11.69
N PRO A 47 -8.23 22.88 -11.87
CA PRO A 47 -7.24 23.94 -11.67
C PRO A 47 -6.75 24.02 -10.22
N VAL A 48 -7.59 23.66 -9.25
CA VAL A 48 -7.18 23.66 -7.84
C VAL A 48 -6.25 22.49 -7.57
N LEU A 49 -6.61 21.28 -8.00
CA LEU A 49 -5.77 20.09 -7.76
C LEU A 49 -4.47 20.13 -8.56
N PHE A 50 -4.47 20.74 -9.74
CA PHE A 50 -3.28 21.01 -10.55
C PHE A 50 -2.20 21.71 -9.69
N HIS A 51 -2.54 22.83 -9.05
CA HIS A 51 -1.58 23.55 -8.20
C HIS A 51 -1.29 22.88 -6.85
N ARG A 52 -2.00 21.79 -6.52
CA ARG A 52 -1.94 21.09 -5.23
C ARG A 52 -1.37 19.67 -5.35
N GLY A 53 -0.64 19.37 -6.43
CA GLY A 53 0.04 18.08 -6.58
C GLY A 53 -0.04 17.45 -7.97
N LEU A 54 -0.13 18.23 -9.05
CA LEU A 54 -0.22 17.77 -10.44
C LEU A 54 0.61 16.52 -10.78
N TRP A 55 1.89 16.51 -10.38
CA TRP A 55 2.84 15.45 -10.71
C TRP A 55 2.47 14.10 -10.09
N TRP A 56 1.72 14.15 -8.99
CA TRP A 56 1.28 13.02 -8.18
C TRP A 56 -0.17 12.62 -8.46
N ILE A 57 -0.87 13.32 -9.35
CA ILE A 57 -2.19 12.88 -9.83
C ILE A 57 -1.95 11.80 -10.89
N LYS A 58 -2.45 10.58 -10.64
CA LYS A 58 -2.28 9.40 -11.52
C LYS A 58 -3.62 8.70 -11.75
N GLU A 59 -4.59 9.43 -12.28
CA GLU A 59 -5.96 8.96 -12.60
C GLU A 59 -5.95 7.62 -13.34
N SER A 60 -5.18 7.51 -14.43
CA SER A 60 -5.10 6.30 -15.24
C SER A 60 -4.63 5.07 -14.46
N ARG A 61 -3.82 5.24 -13.41
CA ARG A 61 -3.36 4.15 -12.55
C ARG A 61 -4.45 3.67 -11.61
N LEU A 62 -5.30 4.59 -11.12
CA LEU A 62 -6.47 4.25 -10.33
C LEU A 62 -7.50 3.52 -11.19
N GLU A 63 -7.76 4.01 -12.40
CA GLU A 63 -8.66 3.36 -13.35
C GLU A 63 -8.17 1.97 -13.77
N GLU A 64 -6.87 1.79 -14.04
CA GLU A 64 -6.29 0.47 -14.32
C GLU A 64 -6.48 -0.50 -13.14
N ALA A 65 -6.41 0.00 -11.90
CA ALA A 65 -6.47 -0.81 -10.69
C ALA A 65 -7.89 -1.18 -10.25
N PHE A 66 -8.84 -0.26 -10.41
CA PHE A 66 -10.17 -0.36 -9.79
C PHE A 66 -11.33 -0.12 -10.76
N GLY A 67 -11.05 0.22 -12.02
CA GLY A 67 -12.07 0.64 -12.97
C GLY A 67 -12.60 2.05 -12.67
N GLU A 68 -13.86 2.29 -13.02
CA GLU A 68 -14.50 3.59 -12.78
C GLU A 68 -14.71 3.83 -11.27
N ILE A 69 -14.07 4.86 -10.74
CA ILE A 69 -14.26 5.32 -9.35
C ILE A 69 -15.03 6.64 -9.36
N ARG A 70 -16.08 6.73 -8.53
CA ARG A 70 -16.83 7.97 -8.29
C ARG A 70 -16.78 8.39 -6.83
N GLY A 71 -16.69 9.70 -6.61
CA GLY A 71 -16.66 10.31 -5.29
C GLY A 71 -15.25 10.44 -4.71
N ILE A 72 -15.03 11.54 -3.99
CA ILE A 72 -13.71 11.87 -3.45
C ILE A 72 -13.28 10.90 -2.36
N GLU A 73 -14.22 10.42 -1.54
CA GLU A 73 -13.99 9.46 -0.46
C GLU A 73 -13.41 8.15 -1.02
N THR A 74 -14.01 7.64 -2.10
CA THR A 74 -13.56 6.42 -2.77
C THR A 74 -12.19 6.60 -3.41
N VAL A 75 -11.93 7.75 -4.05
CA VAL A 75 -10.61 8.05 -4.61
C VAL A 75 -9.55 8.16 -3.51
N VAL A 76 -9.91 8.70 -2.33
CA VAL A 76 -9.03 8.73 -1.17
C VAL A 76 -8.65 7.34 -0.69
N ALA A 77 -9.63 6.48 -0.46
CA ALA A 77 -9.37 5.11 -0.06
C ALA A 77 -8.55 4.36 -1.11
N ALA A 78 -8.94 4.42 -2.39
CA ALA A 78 -8.31 3.69 -3.48
C ALA A 78 -6.84 4.12 -3.68
N SER A 79 -6.56 5.43 -3.71
CA SER A 79 -5.21 5.93 -3.91
C SER A 79 -4.29 5.66 -2.72
N GLN A 80 -4.78 5.81 -1.49
CA GLN A 80 -3.98 5.46 -0.31
C GLN A 80 -3.73 3.95 -0.19
N LEU A 81 -4.66 3.10 -0.65
CA LEU A 81 -4.43 1.65 -0.73
C LEU A 81 -3.32 1.31 -1.72
N LEU A 82 -3.34 1.89 -2.94
CA LEU A 82 -2.25 1.68 -3.90
C LEU A 82 -0.92 2.20 -3.38
N GLN A 83 -0.92 3.34 -2.69
CA GLN A 83 0.26 3.89 -2.03
C GLN A 83 0.82 2.90 -1.01
N ALA A 84 -0.03 2.42 -0.11
CA ALA A 84 0.31 1.50 0.97
C ALA A 84 0.86 0.17 0.43
N GLU A 85 0.11 -0.50 -0.45
CA GLU A 85 0.54 -1.79 -1.03
C GLU A 85 1.79 -1.64 -1.88
N GLY A 86 1.90 -0.52 -2.59
CA GLY A 86 3.03 -0.26 -3.44
C GLY A 86 4.35 -0.06 -2.68
N LEU A 87 4.33 0.76 -1.64
CA LEU A 87 5.50 0.98 -0.79
C LEU A 87 5.82 -0.22 0.10
N ARG A 88 4.80 -0.92 0.61
CA ARG A 88 4.99 -2.20 1.31
C ARG A 88 5.75 -3.18 0.44
N TYR A 89 5.28 -3.41 -0.79
CA TYR A 89 5.91 -4.39 -1.69
C TYR A 89 7.34 -4.00 -2.07
N ALA A 90 7.61 -2.71 -2.29
CA ALA A 90 8.94 -2.18 -2.58
C ALA A 90 9.92 -2.42 -1.42
N ILE A 91 9.52 -2.10 -0.19
CA ILE A 91 10.33 -2.35 1.01
C ILE A 91 10.57 -3.84 1.20
N GLU A 92 9.51 -4.64 1.11
CA GLU A 92 9.64 -6.09 1.27
C GLU A 92 10.52 -6.72 0.19
N SER A 93 10.51 -6.22 -1.05
CA SER A 93 11.41 -6.73 -2.11
C SER A 93 12.87 -6.41 -1.83
N ASN A 94 13.18 -5.23 -1.29
CA ASN A 94 14.53 -4.89 -0.84
C ASN A 94 14.94 -5.78 0.33
N ARG A 95 14.06 -5.99 1.31
CA ARG A 95 14.33 -6.82 2.50
C ARG A 95 14.49 -8.31 2.18
N ARG A 96 13.79 -8.85 1.17
CA ARG A 96 14.00 -10.23 0.69
C ARG A 96 15.41 -10.45 0.15
N ARG A 97 16.05 -9.39 -0.36
CA ARG A 97 17.44 -9.37 -0.84
C ARG A 97 18.43 -8.97 0.27
N LYS A 98 18.15 -9.33 1.52
CA LYS A 98 19.02 -9.03 2.66
C LYS A 98 20.45 -9.52 2.35
N TYR A 99 21.42 -8.69 2.71
CA TYR A 99 22.85 -8.78 2.38
C TYR A 99 23.25 -8.31 0.97
N GLN A 100 22.33 -8.26 0.00
CA GLN A 100 22.57 -7.52 -1.25
C GLN A 100 22.02 -6.10 -1.18
N ASN A 101 20.94 -5.88 -0.43
CA ASN A 101 20.42 -4.57 -0.08
C ASN A 101 20.56 -4.32 1.43
N SER A 102 21.14 -3.18 1.80
CA SER A 102 21.43 -2.79 3.19
C SER A 102 20.44 -1.78 3.76
N GLY A 103 19.50 -1.26 2.96
CA GLY A 103 18.54 -0.28 3.44
C GLY A 103 17.61 0.27 2.37
N SER A 104 16.51 0.86 2.84
CA SER A 104 15.44 1.41 2.02
C SER A 104 14.92 2.69 2.67
N ILE A 105 14.81 3.77 1.90
CA ILE A 105 14.24 5.05 2.34
C ILE A 105 13.18 5.47 1.32
N PRO A 106 11.89 5.26 1.62
CA PRO A 106 10.80 5.74 0.80
C PRO A 106 10.75 7.27 0.78
N TRP A 107 10.53 7.83 -0.41
CA TRP A 107 10.17 9.22 -0.61
C TRP A 107 8.64 9.35 -0.54
N GLN A 108 8.05 10.12 0.38
CA GLN A 108 8.67 10.93 1.46
C GLN A 108 7.95 10.73 2.80
N PHE A 109 8.54 11.18 3.89
CA PHE A 109 7.91 11.04 5.22
C PHE A 109 6.75 12.03 5.43
N ASN A 110 7.01 13.32 5.35
CA ASN A 110 6.05 14.42 5.57
C ASN A 110 6.02 15.38 4.38
N GLU A 111 5.18 16.41 4.41
CA GLU A 111 5.09 17.45 3.37
C GLU A 111 5.03 18.85 4.00
N PRO A 112 5.76 19.87 3.50
CA PRO A 112 5.75 21.24 4.02
C PRO A 112 4.51 22.08 3.71
N TYR A 113 3.59 21.61 2.88
CA TYR A 113 2.39 22.34 2.46
C TYR A 113 1.17 21.40 2.36
N PRO A 114 -0.08 21.85 2.60
CA PRO A 114 -1.26 20.99 2.54
C PRO A 114 -1.64 20.56 1.10
N ASN A 115 -0.74 19.88 0.38
CA ASN A 115 -0.99 19.34 -0.95
C ASN A 115 -2.20 18.40 -0.97
N GLY A 116 -2.94 18.42 -2.07
CA GLY A 116 -4.02 17.47 -2.34
C GLY A 116 -3.46 16.09 -2.67
N HIS A 117 -2.38 16.02 -3.47
CA HIS A 117 -1.70 14.78 -3.82
C HIS A 117 -0.20 14.87 -3.56
N CYS A 118 0.38 13.82 -2.97
CA CYS A 118 1.81 13.70 -2.70
C CYS A 118 2.20 12.24 -2.42
N THR A 119 3.49 11.95 -2.34
CA THR A 119 4.04 10.67 -1.89
C THR A 119 4.22 10.57 -0.36
N SER A 120 3.85 11.60 0.41
CA SER A 120 4.09 11.62 1.86
C SER A 120 3.37 10.50 2.61
N ALA A 121 3.99 9.98 3.67
CA ALA A 121 3.36 9.00 4.58
C ALA A 121 2.49 9.67 5.65
N VAL A 122 2.88 10.87 6.07
CA VAL A 122 2.16 11.74 6.99
C VAL A 122 1.75 13.00 6.23
N ASP A 123 0.51 13.46 6.40
CA ASP A 123 0.07 14.69 5.77
C ASP A 123 0.57 15.95 6.49
N TYR A 124 0.24 17.12 5.93
CA TYR A 124 0.66 18.42 6.45
C TYR A 124 0.17 18.69 7.88
N TYR A 125 -0.98 18.14 8.27
CA TYR A 125 -1.57 18.32 9.60
C TYR A 125 -1.11 17.24 10.59
N ALA A 126 -0.02 16.54 10.26
CA ALA A 126 0.57 15.46 11.06
C ALA A 126 -0.33 14.23 11.21
N GLU A 127 -1.30 14.03 10.30
CA GLU A 127 -2.14 12.83 10.34
C GLU A 127 -1.52 11.72 9.45
N PRO A 128 -1.29 10.51 10.00
CA PRO A 128 -0.73 9.41 9.23
C PRO A 128 -1.74 8.91 8.19
N LYS A 129 -1.25 8.69 6.97
CA LYS A 129 -2.01 7.99 5.91
C LYS A 129 -1.89 6.48 6.11
N ALA A 130 -2.69 5.70 5.38
CA ALA A 130 -2.60 4.24 5.42
C ALA A 130 -1.19 3.70 5.11
N THR A 131 -0.44 4.39 4.23
CA THR A 131 0.94 3.99 3.91
C THR A 131 1.90 4.09 5.09
N TYR A 132 1.68 4.97 6.08
CA TYR A 132 2.54 5.06 7.27
C TYR A 132 2.53 3.71 8.02
N TYR A 133 1.33 3.17 8.25
CA TYR A 133 1.14 1.88 8.91
C TYR A 133 1.68 0.73 8.05
N ALA A 134 1.48 0.79 6.73
CA ALA A 134 2.02 -0.19 5.79
C ALA A 134 3.55 -0.28 5.88
N ILE A 135 4.23 0.87 5.88
CA ILE A 135 5.68 0.99 5.97
C ILE A 135 6.17 0.50 7.34
N ALA A 136 5.51 0.91 8.43
CA ALA A 136 5.87 0.48 9.79
C ALA A 136 5.85 -1.05 9.91
N ARG A 137 4.80 -1.70 9.37
CA ARG A 137 4.71 -3.16 9.31
C ARG A 137 5.78 -3.76 8.40
N ALA A 138 6.00 -3.19 7.22
CA ALA A 138 7.07 -3.62 6.32
C ALA A 138 8.47 -3.51 6.94
N TYR A 139 8.65 -2.68 7.98
CA TYR A 139 9.88 -2.54 8.77
C TYR A 139 9.94 -3.38 10.06
N GLU A 140 8.93 -4.20 10.37
CA GLU A 140 8.98 -5.10 11.54
C GLU A 140 10.25 -5.97 11.55
N PRO A 141 10.92 -6.16 12.70
CA PRO A 141 12.16 -6.94 12.77
C PRO A 141 12.03 -8.35 12.18
N VAL A 142 10.89 -8.99 12.44
CA VAL A 142 10.51 -10.31 11.92
C VAL A 142 9.25 -10.18 11.10
N ARG A 143 9.32 -10.52 9.81
CA ARG A 143 8.18 -10.44 8.89
C ARG A 143 8.23 -11.52 7.84
N VAL A 144 7.09 -12.17 7.62
CA VAL A 144 6.89 -13.09 6.50
C VAL A 144 6.60 -12.25 5.25
N MET A 145 7.36 -12.51 4.18
CA MET A 145 7.27 -11.76 2.93
C MET A 145 7.24 -12.76 1.78
N ALA A 146 6.40 -12.48 0.78
CA ALA A 146 6.27 -13.32 -0.41
C ALA A 146 6.51 -12.49 -1.67
N GLN A 147 7.02 -13.17 -2.70
CA GLN A 147 7.19 -12.60 -4.03
C GLN A 147 6.04 -13.05 -4.92
N PHE A 148 5.43 -12.11 -5.62
CA PHE A 148 4.31 -12.37 -6.53
C PHE A 148 4.61 -11.85 -7.93
N PRO A 149 4.02 -12.46 -8.98
CA PRO A 149 4.05 -11.90 -10.34
C PRO A 149 3.12 -10.69 -10.51
N ALA A 150 2.08 -10.58 -9.67
CA ALA A 150 1.10 -9.49 -9.71
C ALA A 150 0.56 -9.20 -8.29
N GLN A 151 0.06 -7.98 -8.10
CA GLN A 151 -0.68 -7.55 -6.90
C GLN A 151 -2.18 -7.90 -6.96
N ALA A 152 -2.58 -8.78 -7.89
CA ALA A 152 -3.97 -9.16 -8.10
C ALA A 152 -4.15 -10.68 -8.13
N TRP A 153 -5.30 -11.15 -7.63
CA TRP A 153 -5.73 -12.54 -7.65
C TRP A 153 -7.17 -12.60 -8.18
N GLY A 154 -7.43 -13.49 -9.14
CA GLY A 154 -8.76 -13.60 -9.74
C GLY A 154 -9.25 -12.32 -10.44
N GLY A 155 -8.35 -11.43 -10.84
CA GLY A 155 -8.69 -10.12 -11.42
C GLY A 155 -8.88 -8.99 -10.42
N HIS A 156 -8.79 -9.25 -9.11
CA HIS A 156 -8.98 -8.26 -8.05
C HIS A 156 -7.68 -7.93 -7.34
N LEU A 157 -7.48 -6.66 -6.99
CA LEU A 157 -6.36 -6.26 -6.14
C LEU A 157 -6.42 -7.00 -4.80
N VAL A 158 -5.30 -7.60 -4.40
CA VAL A 158 -5.18 -8.28 -3.11
C VAL A 158 -4.39 -7.41 -2.16
N CYS A 159 -5.04 -7.02 -1.06
CA CYS A 159 -4.35 -6.43 0.07
C CYS A 159 -3.90 -7.54 1.03
N LEU A 160 -2.60 -7.63 1.29
CA LEU A 160 -2.03 -8.72 2.10
C LEU A 160 -1.82 -8.33 3.57
N SER A 161 -2.23 -7.11 3.95
CA SER A 161 -2.06 -6.61 5.30
C SER A 161 -3.28 -5.81 5.75
N THR A 162 -3.97 -6.26 6.79
CA THR A 162 -5.04 -5.52 7.48
C THR A 162 -4.50 -4.74 8.68
N TYR A 163 -5.06 -3.55 8.89
CA TYR A 163 -4.88 -2.71 10.07
C TYR A 163 -6.01 -1.68 10.12
N PRO A 164 -6.45 -1.20 11.30
CA PRO A 164 -7.77 -0.55 11.46
C PRO A 164 -8.09 0.54 10.43
N ARG A 165 -7.15 1.45 10.16
CA ARG A 165 -7.34 2.54 9.20
C ARG A 165 -7.38 2.08 7.74
N LEU A 166 -6.66 1.01 7.41
CA LEU A 166 -6.78 0.38 6.09
C LEU A 166 -8.03 -0.50 6.02
N ASP A 167 -8.44 -1.12 7.11
CA ASP A 167 -9.66 -1.93 7.16
C ASP A 167 -10.89 -1.07 6.86
N ASP A 168 -10.95 0.15 7.42
CA ASP A 168 -11.99 1.12 7.10
C ASP A 168 -11.96 1.52 5.60
N GLN A 169 -10.76 1.69 5.03
CA GLN A 169 -10.60 1.97 3.60
C GLN A 169 -11.02 0.77 2.74
N LEU A 170 -10.60 -0.45 3.09
CA LEU A 170 -10.97 -1.68 2.39
C LEU A 170 -12.48 -1.87 2.42
N ARG A 171 -13.14 -1.68 3.58
CA ARG A 171 -14.60 -1.73 3.72
C ARG A 171 -15.29 -0.75 2.76
N SER A 172 -14.77 0.48 2.66
CA SER A 172 -15.33 1.47 1.73
C SER A 172 -15.14 1.07 0.26
N LEU A 173 -14.15 0.24 -0.06
CA LEU A 173 -13.82 -0.21 -1.41
C LEU A 173 -14.37 -1.62 -1.73
N ASN A 174 -15.08 -2.28 -0.81
CA ASN A 174 -15.63 -3.64 -1.02
C ASN A 174 -16.52 -3.73 -2.28
N HIS A 175 -17.23 -2.66 -2.61
CA HIS A 175 -18.06 -2.57 -3.82
C HIS A 175 -17.26 -2.64 -5.13
N LEU A 176 -15.94 -2.43 -5.08
CA LEU A 176 -15.00 -2.55 -6.20
C LEU A 176 -14.36 -3.96 -6.29
N GLY A 177 -14.84 -4.92 -5.49
CA GLY A 177 -14.37 -6.29 -5.50
C GLY A 177 -13.00 -6.51 -4.85
N ILE A 178 -12.56 -5.62 -3.95
CA ILE A 178 -11.34 -5.85 -3.17
C ILE A 178 -11.61 -6.94 -2.14
N VAL A 179 -10.75 -7.97 -2.10
CA VAL A 179 -10.89 -9.11 -1.19
C VAL A 179 -10.18 -8.78 0.12
N GLU A 180 -10.88 -8.85 1.25
CA GLU A 180 -10.28 -8.78 2.59
C GLU A 180 -9.21 -9.88 2.72
N PRO A 181 -8.04 -9.63 3.35
CA PRO A 181 -7.10 -10.72 3.60
C PRO A 181 -7.78 -11.77 4.49
N PRO A 182 -7.38 -13.05 4.36
CA PRO A 182 -7.96 -14.10 5.18
C PRO A 182 -7.84 -13.70 6.65
N ALA A 183 -8.98 -13.68 7.35
CA ALA A 183 -9.00 -13.49 8.78
C ALA A 183 -8.16 -14.61 9.41
N PHE A 184 -6.91 -14.32 9.79
CA PHE A 184 -6.17 -15.18 10.68
C PHE A 184 -6.81 -15.05 12.05
N SER A 185 -7.88 -15.81 12.25
CA SER A 185 -8.52 -16.03 13.54
C SER A 185 -7.45 -16.59 14.49
N THR A 186 -7.13 -15.85 15.55
CA THR A 186 -6.33 -16.35 16.67
C THR A 186 -7.06 -17.44 17.49
N ASP A 187 -8.33 -17.70 17.19
CA ASP A 187 -9.24 -18.53 18.01
C ASP A 187 -9.34 -20.00 17.57
N ARG A 188 -8.38 -20.51 16.77
CA ARG A 188 -8.22 -21.96 16.63
C ARG A 188 -6.77 -22.34 16.87
N PRO A 189 -6.46 -23.11 17.92
CA PRO A 189 -5.15 -23.74 17.98
C PRO A 189 -5.01 -24.60 16.72
N MET A 190 -3.93 -24.37 15.96
CA MET A 190 -3.50 -25.30 14.93
C MET A 190 -3.33 -26.66 15.59
N ALA A 191 -4.24 -27.59 15.28
CA ALA A 191 -4.01 -29.00 15.57
C ALA A 191 -2.80 -29.42 14.73
N CYS A 192 -1.62 -29.38 15.35
CA CYS A 192 -0.41 -29.98 14.80
C CYS A 192 -0.68 -31.49 14.71
N GLY A 193 -1.01 -31.96 13.51
CA GLY A 193 -1.10 -33.37 13.21
C GLY A 193 0.26 -34.01 13.44
N SER A 194 0.40 -34.74 14.54
CA SER A 194 1.59 -35.48 14.90
C SER A 194 1.77 -36.70 13.99
N ARG A 195 2.50 -36.56 12.88
CA ARG A 195 3.20 -37.68 12.23
C ARG A 195 4.53 -37.20 11.66
N SER A 196 5.61 -37.41 12.40
CA SER A 196 6.97 -37.37 11.84
C SER A 196 7.28 -38.74 11.21
N PRO A 197 7.89 -38.81 10.00
CA PRO A 197 8.36 -40.08 9.43
C PRO A 197 9.84 -40.38 9.74
N TRP A 198 10.44 -39.70 10.72
CA TRP A 198 11.87 -39.83 11.01
C TRP A 198 12.12 -40.20 12.48
N ALA A 199 11.88 -41.47 12.81
CA ALA A 199 12.48 -42.12 13.98
C ALA A 199 12.25 -43.64 13.89
N THR A 200 13.25 -44.38 13.42
CA THR A 200 13.64 -45.70 13.96
C THR A 200 14.89 -46.16 13.21
N ALA A 201 16.04 -45.74 13.72
CA ALA A 201 17.31 -46.43 13.54
C ALA A 201 17.66 -47.08 14.89
N GLY A 202 17.81 -48.40 14.89
CA GLY A 202 18.62 -49.15 15.86
C GLY A 202 17.92 -49.71 17.11
N SER A 203 17.76 -51.03 17.15
CA SER A 203 18.44 -51.98 18.07
C SER A 203 17.54 -53.09 18.62
N SER A 204 17.65 -54.29 18.04
CA SER A 204 17.91 -55.59 18.70
C SER A 204 18.16 -56.64 17.63
#